data_AF-A0A0C9V0P2-F1
#
_entry.id   AF-A0A0C9V0P2-F1
#
_cell.length_a   1.000
_cell.length_b   1.000
_cell.length_c   1.000
_cell.angle_alpha   90.00
_cell.angle_beta   90.00
_cell.angle_gamma   90.00
#
_symmetry.space_group_name_H-M   'P 1'
#
loop_
_entity.id
_entity.type
_entity.pdbx_description
1 polymer ?
#
loop_
_entity_poly.entity_id
_entity_poly.type
_entity_poly.pdbx_seq_one_letter_code
_entity_poly.pdbx_strand_id
1 'polypeptide(L)'
;MSNFYFRLTNAFTGPNLALDVANRDTGELTMANTGDFTGQYWALIPISGKPGKYRLQTLYTGQERSLDVVNDANKDNVRLAATADVTGQSWSLKKVDNSDVLFKLYNDFTGPDKFLDVQG
;
A
#
# COMPACT_ATOMS: atom_id res chain seq x y z
N MET A 1 13.98 -15.95 3.62
CA MET A 1 14.31 -14.75 2.82
C MET A 1 13.93 -13.55 3.66
N SER A 2 14.81 -12.57 3.82
CA SER A 2 14.50 -11.35 4.55
C SER A 2 13.64 -10.45 3.66
N ASN A 3 12.48 -10.01 4.16
CA ASN A 3 11.71 -8.98 3.47
C ASN A 3 12.40 -7.63 3.68
N PHE A 4 12.59 -6.88 2.60
CA PHE A 4 12.93 -5.46 2.69
C PHE A 4 11.66 -4.67 2.98
N TYR A 5 11.74 -3.79 3.97
CA TYR A 5 10.64 -2.92 4.35
C TYR A 5 10.94 -1.48 3.92
N PHE A 6 9.90 -0.80 3.46
CA PHE A 6 9.91 0.59 3.07
C PHE A 6 8.97 1.38 3.97
N ARG A 7 9.25 2.66 4.14
CA ARG A 7 8.29 3.61 4.71
C ARG A 7 7.65 4.37 3.56
N LEU A 8 6.32 4.34 3.49
CA LEU A 8 5.58 5.03 2.43
C LEU A 8 5.16 6.41 2.94
N THR A 9 5.74 7.45 2.35
CA THR A 9 5.37 8.85 2.56
C THR A 9 4.84 9.43 1.25
N ASN A 10 4.24 10.62 1.30
CA ASN A 10 3.76 11.29 0.09
C ASN A 10 4.16 12.78 0.11
N ALA A 11 4.07 13.42 -1.06
CA ALA A 11 4.47 14.81 -1.24
C ALA A 11 3.50 15.83 -0.61
N PHE A 12 2.23 15.44 -0.38
CA PHE A 12 1.20 16.32 0.16
C PHE A 12 1.35 16.52 1.68
N THR A 13 1.44 15.43 2.44
CA THR A 13 1.65 15.47 3.90
C THR A 13 3.13 15.63 4.28
N GLY A 14 4.03 15.48 3.31
CA GLY A 14 5.47 15.53 3.52
C GLY A 14 6.05 14.30 4.22
N PRO A 15 7.38 14.27 4.42
CA PRO A 15 8.10 13.11 4.93
C PRO A 15 7.87 12.83 6.42
N ASN A 16 7.27 13.77 7.15
CA ASN A 16 7.00 13.62 8.59
C ASN A 16 5.81 12.70 8.87
N LEU A 17 4.96 12.45 7.87
CA LEU A 17 3.83 11.55 7.97
C LEU A 17 4.00 10.35 7.03
N ALA A 18 3.78 9.15 7.56
CA ALA A 18 3.88 7.89 6.85
C ALA A 18 2.57 7.11 6.92
N LEU A 19 2.29 6.33 5.87
CA LEU A 19 1.16 5.42 5.84
C LEU A 19 1.34 4.33 6.91
N ASP A 20 0.38 4.24 7.81
CA ASP A 20 0.39 3.36 8.98
C ASP A 20 -0.93 2.58 9.09
N VAL A 21 -0.91 1.50 9.85
CA VAL A 21 -2.08 0.72 10.21
C VAL A 21 -2.63 1.26 11.53
N ALA A 22 -3.75 1.98 11.46
CA ALA A 22 -4.40 2.55 12.64
C ALA A 22 -5.02 1.46 13.53
N ASN A 23 -5.56 0.41 12.92
CA ASN A 23 -6.21 -0.68 13.63
C ASN A 23 -6.03 -2.02 12.90
N ARG A 24 -5.45 -3.00 13.60
CA ARG A 24 -5.14 -4.33 13.07
C ARG A 24 -6.39 -5.13 12.68
N ASP A 25 -7.45 -5.02 13.45
CA ASP A 25 -8.63 -5.87 13.30
C ASP A 25 -9.49 -5.40 12.14
N THR A 26 -9.74 -4.09 12.07
CA THR A 26 -10.51 -3.45 10.99
C THR A 26 -9.69 -3.28 9.72
N GLY A 27 -8.36 -3.21 9.82
CA GLY A 27 -7.46 -2.94 8.71
C GLY A 27 -7.44 -1.47 8.28
N GLU A 28 -7.89 -0.57 9.17
CA GLU A 28 -7.90 0.87 8.93
C GLU A 28 -6.50 1.43 8.78
N LEU A 29 -6.36 2.40 7.87
CA LEU A 29 -5.09 3.05 7.52
C LEU A 29 -5.14 4.53 7.87
N THR A 30 -3.98 5.11 8.18
CA THR A 30 -3.85 6.54 8.47
C THR A 30 -2.48 7.07 8.04
N MET A 31 -2.36 8.38 7.92
CA MET A 31 -1.07 9.06 7.86
C MET A 31 -0.66 9.46 9.28
N ALA A 32 0.33 8.76 9.86
CA ALA A 32 0.79 8.99 11.23
C ALA A 32 2.22 9.55 11.25
N ASN A 33 2.63 10.15 12.39
CA ASN A 33 4.00 10.61 12.59
C ASN A 33 4.99 9.50 12.26
N THR A 34 5.95 9.81 11.41
CA THR A 34 7.01 8.90 11.02
C THR A 34 7.80 8.48 12.25
N GLY A 35 7.94 7.17 12.44
CA GLY A 35 8.69 6.59 13.55
C GLY A 35 8.88 5.08 13.39
N ASP A 36 9.47 4.46 14.40
CA ASP A 36 9.78 3.02 14.37
C ASP A 36 8.58 2.15 14.75
N PHE A 37 7.51 2.30 13.97
CA PHE A 37 6.26 1.58 14.14
C PHE A 37 6.14 0.47 13.10
N THR A 38 5.80 -0.74 13.56
CA THR A 38 5.72 -1.92 12.68
C THR A 38 4.61 -1.80 11.63
N GLY A 39 3.60 -0.95 11.84
CA GLY A 39 2.55 -0.64 10.87
C GLY A 39 3.02 0.28 9.72
N GLN A 40 4.15 0.97 9.89
CA GLN A 40 4.76 1.83 8.86
C GLN A 40 5.80 1.12 8.00
N TYR A 41 6.10 -0.15 8.31
CA TYR A 41 7.06 -0.96 7.59
C TYR A 41 6.36 -1.81 6.54
N TRP A 42 6.35 -1.30 5.31
CA TRP A 42 5.67 -1.91 4.16
C TRP A 42 6.63 -2.76 3.34
N ALA A 43 6.32 -4.05 3.22
CA ALA A 43 6.96 -4.96 2.29
C ALA A 43 6.18 -5.03 0.97
N LEU A 44 6.90 -4.94 -0.14
CA LEU A 44 6.37 -5.15 -1.49
C LEU A 44 6.66 -6.60 -1.89
N ILE A 45 5.66 -7.48 -1.77
CA ILE A 45 5.79 -8.91 -2.03
C ILE A 45 5.42 -9.20 -3.49
N PRO A 46 6.36 -9.65 -4.35
CA PRO A 46 6.05 -9.99 -5.73
C PRO A 46 4.95 -11.06 -5.82
N ILE A 47 4.01 -10.88 -6.74
CA ILE A 47 2.97 -11.88 -6.99
C ILE A 47 3.49 -12.90 -8.00
N SER A 48 3.54 -14.18 -7.60
CA SER A 48 4.00 -15.27 -8.46
C SER A 48 3.22 -15.31 -9.78
N GLY A 49 3.94 -15.42 -10.89
CA GLY A 49 3.35 -15.43 -12.24
C GLY A 49 2.87 -14.07 -12.76
N LYS A 50 3.01 -12.98 -11.99
CA LYS A 50 2.58 -11.62 -12.40
C LYS A 50 3.76 -10.63 -12.28
N PRO A 51 4.67 -10.56 -13.27
CA PRO A 51 5.82 -9.67 -13.24
C PRO A 51 5.42 -8.20 -13.01
N GLY A 52 6.15 -7.50 -12.13
CA GLY A 52 5.88 -6.11 -11.79
C GLY A 52 4.64 -5.86 -10.94
N LYS A 53 3.98 -6.92 -10.46
CA LYS A 53 2.85 -6.85 -9.52
C LYS A 53 3.28 -7.22 -8.11
N TYR A 54 2.75 -6.49 -7.14
CA TYR A 54 3.09 -6.63 -5.73
C TYR A 54 1.83 -6.67 -4.87
N ARG A 55 1.89 -7.45 -3.78
CA ARG A 55 1.07 -7.23 -2.59
C ARG A 55 1.83 -6.31 -1.64
N LEU A 56 1.13 -5.39 -1.01
CA LEU A 56 1.69 -4.53 0.02
C LEU A 56 1.25 -5.05 1.38
N GLN A 57 2.21 -5.41 2.23
CA GLN A 57 1.99 -5.99 3.55
C GLN A 57 2.79 -5.22 4.59
N THR A 58 2.30 -5.11 5.82
CA THR A 58 3.06 -4.47 6.90
C THR A 58 3.74 -5.48 7.79
N LEU A 59 4.81 -5.10 8.48
CA LEU A 59 5.40 -5.94 9.52
C LEU A 59 4.37 -6.23 10.64
N TYR A 60 3.48 -5.27 10.94
CA TYR A 60 2.49 -5.40 12.01
C TYR A 60 1.43 -6.49 11.77
N THR A 61 0.92 -6.58 10.55
CA THR A 61 -0.08 -7.61 10.19
C THR A 61 0.53 -8.87 9.60
N GLY A 62 1.81 -8.82 9.21
CA GLY A 62 2.50 -9.91 8.55
C GLY A 62 1.86 -10.30 7.21
N GLN A 63 2.09 -11.55 6.78
CA GLN A 63 1.63 -12.04 5.48
C GLN A 63 0.12 -12.30 5.39
N GLU A 64 -0.57 -12.28 6.53
CA GLU A 64 -2.02 -12.56 6.62
C GLU A 64 -2.88 -11.47 6.02
N ARG A 65 -2.37 -10.23 5.92
CA ARG A 65 -3.13 -9.11 5.38
C ARG A 65 -2.35 -8.30 4.35
N SER A 66 -3.07 -7.87 3.32
CA SER A 66 -2.53 -7.06 2.21
C SER A 66 -3.40 -5.83 1.96
N LEU A 67 -2.78 -4.76 1.46
CA LEU A 67 -3.48 -3.56 1.02
C LEU A 67 -4.46 -3.92 -0.09
N ASP A 68 -5.73 -3.59 0.11
CA ASP A 68 -6.83 -3.96 -0.75
C ASP A 68 -7.71 -2.76 -1.04
N VAL A 69 -8.17 -2.64 -2.29
CA VAL A 69 -9.24 -1.72 -2.64
C VAL A 69 -10.56 -2.29 -2.13
N VAL A 70 -11.31 -1.49 -1.37
CA VAL A 70 -12.63 -1.89 -0.88
C VAL A 70 -13.57 -2.03 -2.08
N ASN A 71 -14.13 -3.22 -2.28
CA ASN A 71 -15.11 -3.49 -3.34
C ASN A 71 -16.51 -3.03 -2.90
N ASP A 72 -16.68 -1.72 -2.73
CA ASP A 72 -17.98 -1.06 -2.58
C ASP A 72 -18.42 -0.40 -3.90
N ALA A 73 -19.48 0.42 -3.87
CA ALA A 73 -20.01 1.09 -5.05
C ALA A 73 -19.02 2.10 -5.67
N ASN A 74 -18.14 2.72 -4.87
CA ASN A 74 -17.29 3.83 -5.28
C ASN A 74 -15.86 3.38 -5.62
N LYS A 75 -15.34 2.39 -4.88
CA LYS A 75 -14.00 1.82 -5.06
C LYS A 75 -12.89 2.88 -4.92
N ASP A 76 -13.08 3.77 -3.96
CA ASP A 76 -12.22 4.90 -3.63
C ASP A 76 -11.52 4.74 -2.27
N ASN A 77 -11.89 3.72 -1.50
CA ASN A 77 -11.30 3.41 -0.20
C ASN A 77 -10.36 2.20 -0.27
N VAL A 78 -9.36 2.20 0.60
CA VAL A 78 -8.42 1.09 0.80
C VAL A 78 -8.37 0.66 2.26
N ARG A 79 -8.01 -0.61 2.50
CA ARG A 79 -7.81 -1.19 3.84
C ARG A 79 -6.82 -2.35 3.80
N LEU A 80 -6.39 -2.84 4.95
CA LEU A 80 -5.78 -4.17 5.06
C LEU A 80 -6.84 -5.26 5.18
N ALA A 81 -6.97 -6.09 4.15
CA ALA A 81 -7.84 -7.26 4.12
C ALA A 81 -7.03 -8.56 4.15
N ALA A 82 -7.69 -9.69 4.43
CA ALA A 82 -7.05 -11.00 4.37
C ALA A 82 -6.39 -11.23 3.00
N THR A 83 -5.13 -11.69 3.01
CA THR A 83 -4.36 -11.90 1.78
C THR A 83 -5.01 -12.97 0.90
N ALA A 84 -5.25 -12.63 -0.37
CA ALA A 84 -5.83 -13.52 -1.38
C ALA A 84 -5.23 -13.25 -2.77
N ASP A 85 -5.58 -14.06 -3.77
CA ASP A 85 -5.28 -13.77 -5.18
C ASP A 85 -6.45 -13.05 -5.85
N VAL A 86 -6.61 -11.78 -5.49
CA VAL A 86 -7.66 -10.89 -6.03
C VAL A 86 -7.03 -9.65 -6.65
N THR A 87 -7.69 -9.08 -7.65
CA THR A 87 -7.20 -7.87 -8.35
C THR A 87 -7.11 -6.66 -7.43
N GLY A 88 -7.97 -6.58 -6.41
CA GLY A 88 -7.94 -5.53 -5.39
C GLY A 88 -6.65 -5.47 -4.57
N GLN A 89 -5.88 -6.56 -4.52
CA GLN A 89 -4.59 -6.66 -3.81
C GLN A 89 -3.37 -6.67 -4.75
N SER A 90 -3.59 -6.48 -6.06
CA SER A 90 -2.53 -6.50 -7.06
C SER A 90 -2.14 -5.07 -7.44
N TRP A 91 -1.03 -4.61 -6.89
CA TRP A 91 -0.54 -3.25 -7.05
C TRP A 91 0.65 -3.18 -7.99
N SER A 92 0.80 -2.05 -8.67
CA SER A 92 1.91 -1.75 -9.56
C SER A 92 2.46 -0.38 -9.25
N LEU A 93 3.77 -0.21 -9.46
CA LEU A 93 4.45 1.07 -9.25
C LEU A 93 4.74 1.72 -10.59
N LYS A 94 4.24 2.92 -10.80
CA LYS A 94 4.60 3.80 -11.93
C LYS A 94 5.56 4.86 -11.42
N LYS A 95 6.82 4.80 -11.86
CA LYS A 95 7.82 5.83 -11.53
C LYS A 95 7.34 7.19 -12.04
N VAL A 96 7.52 8.23 -11.23
CA VAL A 96 7.26 9.62 -11.65
C VAL A 96 8.47 10.11 -12.44
N ASP A 97 8.23 10.75 -13.58
CA ASP A 97 9.31 11.27 -14.43
C ASP A 97 10.21 12.23 -13.65
N ASN A 98 11.52 12.16 -13.90
CA ASN A 98 12.55 12.96 -13.23
C ASN A 98 12.64 12.78 -11.70
N SER A 99 12.11 11.69 -11.14
CA SER A 99 12.31 11.35 -9.71
C SER A 99 12.75 9.91 -9.54
N ASP A 100 13.80 9.67 -8.76
CA ASP A 100 14.25 8.31 -8.40
C ASP A 100 13.54 7.72 -7.19
N VAL A 101 12.73 8.52 -6.49
CA VAL A 101 12.12 8.16 -5.20
C VAL A 101 10.60 8.26 -5.21
N LEU A 102 9.99 8.91 -6.20
CA LEU A 102 8.54 9.06 -6.29
C LEU A 102 7.92 8.05 -7.26
N PHE A 103 6.90 7.38 -6.77
CA PHE A 103 6.12 6.40 -7.50
C PHE A 103 4.64 6.65 -7.27
N LYS A 104 3.83 6.40 -8.28
CA LYS A 104 2.38 6.28 -8.18
C LYS A 104 2.01 4.81 -8.09
N LEU A 105 1.26 4.44 -7.05
CA LEU A 105 0.78 3.08 -6.88
C LEU A 105 -0.61 2.99 -7.50
N TYR A 106 -0.81 2.09 -8.46
CA TYR A 106 -2.11 1.80 -9.06
C TYR A 106 -2.48 0.34 -8.86
N ASN A 107 -3.77 0.03 -8.99
CA ASN A 107 -4.33 -1.27 -8.67
C ASN A 107 -5.04 -1.91 -9.86
N ASP A 108 -4.95 -3.23 -9.99
CA ASP A 108 -5.56 -3.96 -11.11
C ASP A 108 -7.10 -3.90 -11.09
N PHE A 109 -7.72 -3.70 -9.92
CA PHE A 109 -9.17 -3.61 -9.80
C PHE A 109 -9.74 -2.27 -10.29
N THR A 110 -9.03 -1.18 -10.04
CA THR A 110 -9.48 0.18 -10.41
C THR A 110 -8.87 0.69 -11.71
N GLY A 111 -7.86 -0.01 -12.22
CA GLY A 111 -7.18 0.31 -13.47
C GLY A 111 -5.97 1.23 -13.29
N PRO A 112 -5.20 1.46 -14.37
CA PRO A 112 -3.92 2.15 -14.32
C PRO A 112 -4.00 3.66 -14.10
N ASP A 113 -5.20 4.24 -14.20
CA ASP A 113 -5.43 5.70 -14.12
C ASP A 113 -5.92 6.17 -12.75
N LYS A 114 -6.15 5.24 -11.80
CA LYS A 114 -6.45 5.55 -10.41
C LYS A 114 -5.26 5.17 -9.53
N PHE A 115 -4.83 6.09 -8.67
CA PHE A 115 -3.67 5.92 -7.80
C PHE A 115 -4.09 5.94 -6.33
N LEU A 116 -3.33 5.25 -5.48
CA LEU A 116 -3.40 5.42 -4.04
C LEU A 116 -3.04 6.86 -3.68
N ASP A 117 -3.89 7.51 -2.90
CA ASP A 117 -3.73 8.90 -2.47
C ASP A 117 -4.25 9.10 -1.04
N VAL A 118 -3.97 10.27 -0.46
CA VAL A 118 -4.48 10.71 0.83
C VAL A 118 -5.45 11.88 0.62
N GLN A 119 -6.57 11.88 1.35
CA GLN A 119 -7.50 13.01 1.33
C GLN A 119 -7.06 14.07 2.37
N GLY A 120 -7.16 15.34 1.98
CA GLY A 120 -6.93 16.49 2.86
C GLY A 120 -8.21 17.05 3.46
#